data_AF-A0A7Y5G061-F1
#
_entry.id   AF-A0A7Y5G061-F1
#
_cell.length_a   1.000
_cell.length_b   1.000
_cell.length_c   1.000
_cell.angle_alpha   90.00
_cell.angle_beta   90.00
_cell.angle_gamma   90.00
#
_symmetry.space_group_name_H-M   'P 1'
#
loop_
_entity.id
_entity.type
_entity.pdbx_description
1 polymer ?
#
loop_
_entity_poly.entity_id
_entity_poly.type
_entity_poly.pdbx_seq_one_letter_code
_entity_poly.pdbx_strand_id
1 'polypeptide(L)' 'MADAKFKPFIADDQIIPEFSVKAIILGAIFGLIFGAATVYLALRAGLTVSASIPIAVLAIAVFKRFGKSTILENNIVQT' A
#
# COMPACT_ATOMS: atom_id res chain seq x y z
N MET A 1 4.16 -5.51 -36.67
CA MET A 1 4.92 -5.22 -35.43
C MET A 1 4.83 -6.45 -34.57
N ALA A 2 5.96 -7.10 -34.28
CA ALA A 2 5.98 -8.32 -33.50
C ALA A 2 5.47 -8.03 -32.08
N ASP A 3 4.45 -8.77 -31.66
CA ASP A 3 3.95 -8.82 -30.28
C ASP A 3 5.11 -9.17 -29.35
N ALA A 4 5.66 -8.16 -28.66
CA ALA A 4 6.60 -8.40 -27.59
C ALA A 4 5.87 -9.20 -26.51
N LYS A 5 6.15 -10.51 -26.42
CA LYS A 5 5.59 -11.39 -25.39
C LYS A 5 5.86 -10.77 -24.03
N PHE A 6 4.79 -10.25 -23.40
CA PHE A 6 4.83 -9.68 -22.07
C PHE A 6 5.34 -10.75 -21.10
N LYS A 7 6.50 -10.50 -20.49
CA LYS A 7 7.09 -11.39 -19.49
C LYS A 7 6.81 -10.79 -18.12
N PRO A 8 5.90 -11.36 -17.32
CA PRO A 8 5.55 -10.81 -16.03
C PRO A 8 6.75 -10.86 -15.07
N PHE A 9 6.85 -9.84 -14.20
CA PHE A 9 7.92 -9.75 -13.19
C PHE A 9 7.83 -10.87 -12.15
N ILE A 10 6.66 -11.49 -12.03
CA ILE A 10 6.34 -12.62 -11.15
C ILE A 10 5.82 -13.72 -12.07
N ALA A 11 6.46 -14.90 -12.03
CA ALA A 11 6.03 -16.05 -12.82
C ALA A 11 4.69 -16.58 -12.29
N ASP A 12 3.83 -17.08 -13.18
CA ASP A 12 2.53 -17.68 -12.85
C ASP A 12 2.64 -18.92 -11.94
N ASP A 13 3.83 -19.53 -11.84
CA ASP A 13 4.11 -20.64 -10.94
C ASP A 13 4.45 -20.21 -9.49
N GLN A 14 4.78 -18.94 -9.26
CA GLN A 14 5.22 -18.48 -7.95
C GLN A 14 4.06 -18.00 -7.08
N ILE A 15 3.77 -18.76 -6.02
CA ILE A 15 2.84 -18.37 -4.96
C ILE A 15 3.60 -17.48 -3.97
N ILE A 16 3.66 -16.18 -4.29
CA ILE A 16 4.23 -15.17 -3.40
C ILE A 16 3.15 -14.78 -2.38
N PRO A 17 3.45 -14.63 -1.08
CA PRO A 17 2.47 -14.12 -0.13
C PRO A 17 2.08 -12.68 -0.49
N GLU A 18 0.86 -12.50 -0.98
CA GLU A 18 0.27 -11.20 -1.35
C GLU A 18 -0.48 -10.57 -0.16
N PHE A 19 -0.99 -11.41 0.74
CA PHE A 19 -1.92 -11.02 1.80
C PHE A 19 -1.34 -11.40 3.17
N SER A 20 -0.56 -10.51 3.75
CA SER A 20 -0.03 -10.68 5.10
C SER A 20 -0.97 -10.06 6.13
N VAL A 21 -1.32 -10.82 7.17
CA VAL A 21 -2.17 -10.33 8.29
C VAL A 21 -1.59 -9.05 8.90
N LYS A 22 -0.27 -8.91 8.89
CA LYS A 22 0.43 -7.70 9.36
C LYS A 22 0.09 -6.48 8.48
N ALA A 23 -0.01 -6.65 7.17
CA ALA A 23 -0.34 -5.58 6.22
C ALA A 23 -1.76 -5.07 6.39
N ILE A 24 -2.71 -5.97 6.63
CA ILE A 24 -4.11 -5.62 6.87
C ILE A 24 -4.24 -4.80 8.15
N ILE A 25 -3.63 -5.27 9.25
CA ILE A 25 -3.73 -4.58 10.54
C ILE A 25 -3.08 -3.20 10.47
N LEU A 26 -1.87 -3.12 9.89
CA LEU A 26 -1.15 -1.85 9.75
C LEU A 26 -1.90 -0.88 8.82
N GLY A 27 -2.40 -1.38 7.69
CA GLY A 27 -3.19 -0.62 6.72
C GLY A 27 -4.51 -0.14 7.30
N ALA A 28 -5.22 -0.97 8.07
CA ALA A 28 -6.47 -0.57 8.73
C ALA A 28 -6.24 0.51 9.79
N ILE A 29 -5.17 0.41 10.59
CA ILE A 29 -4.83 1.43 11.60
C ILE A 29 -4.48 2.76 10.91
N PHE A 30 -3.59 2.75 9.92
CA PHE A 30 -3.24 3.97 9.20
C PHE A 30 -4.43 4.53 8.42
N GLY A 31 -5.22 3.68 7.76
CA GLY A 31 -6.43 4.08 7.05
C GLY A 31 -7.45 4.75 7.97
N LEU A 32 -7.63 4.26 9.20
CA LEU A 32 -8.53 4.88 10.17
C LEU A 32 -8.00 6.26 10.61
N ILE A 33 -6.71 6.36 10.95
CA ILE A 33 -6.09 7.61 11.42
C ILE A 33 -6.10 8.67 10.33
N PHE A 34 -5.60 8.33 9.15
CA PHE A 34 -5.50 9.27 8.03
C PHE A 34 -6.87 9.53 7.40
N GLY A 35 -7.79 8.56 7.40
CA GLY A 35 -9.18 8.78 6.99
C GLY A 35 -9.88 9.78 7.90
N ALA A 36 -9.76 9.62 9.21
CA ALA A 36 -10.31 10.57 10.18
C ALA A 36 -9.65 11.96 10.05
N ALA A 37 -8.33 12.02 9.88
CA ALA A 37 -7.60 13.27 9.67
C ALA A 37 -8.04 13.97 8.38
N THR A 38 -8.21 13.25 7.27
CA THR A 38 -8.67 13.81 5.99
C THR A 38 -10.09 14.31 6.08
N VAL A 39 -11.01 13.58 6.72
CA VAL A 39 -12.39 14.05 6.94
C VAL A 39 -12.40 15.29 7.83
N TYR A 40 -11.61 15.29 8.90
CA TYR A 40 -11.50 16.43 9.79
C TYR A 40 -10.96 17.68 9.08
N LEU A 41 -9.89 17.54 8.32
CA LEU A 41 -9.29 18.65 7.55
C LEU A 41 -10.20 19.10 6.41
N ALA A 42 -10.92 18.19 5.76
CA ALA A 42 -11.90 18.54 4.73
C ALA A 42 -13.02 19.39 5.33
N LEU A 43 -13.56 19.01 6.49
CA LEU A 43 -14.63 19.73 7.17
C LEU A 43 -14.17 21.05 7.80
N ARG A 44 -12.95 21.10 8.34
CA ARG A 44 -12.44 22.26 9.09
C ARG A 44 -11.68 23.26 8.22
N ALA A 45 -10.88 22.79 7.28
CA ALA A 45 -9.97 23.62 6.46
C ALA A 45 -10.36 23.65 4.98
N GLY A 46 -11.34 22.88 4.52
CA GLY A 46 -11.75 22.81 3.12
C GLY A 46 -10.70 22.18 2.20
N LEU A 47 -9.68 21.53 2.77
CA LEU A 47 -8.55 20.94 2.05
C LEU A 47 -8.54 19.43 2.29
N THR A 48 -8.53 18.66 1.20
CA THR A 48 -8.26 17.21 1.25
C THR A 48 -6.78 16.98 0.95
N VAL A 49 -6.04 16.44 1.92
CA VAL A 49 -4.67 15.97 1.66
C VAL A 49 -4.76 14.55 1.11
N SER A 50 -3.99 14.22 0.07
CA SER A 50 -3.90 12.84 -0.43
C SER A 50 -3.31 11.94 0.66
N ALA A 51 -4.19 11.27 1.41
CA ALA A 51 -3.83 10.41 2.52
C ALA A 51 -3.09 9.14 2.06
N SER A 52 -3.36 8.64 0.86
CA SER A 52 -2.74 7.41 0.33
C SER A 52 -1.21 7.54 0.18
N ILE A 53 -0.70 8.73 -0.20
CA ILE A 53 0.75 8.96 -0.38
C ILE A 53 1.54 8.76 0.93
N PRO A 54 1.24 9.46 2.05
CA PRO A 54 1.94 9.25 3.31
C PRO A 54 1.69 7.86 3.89
N ILE A 55 0.50 7.27 3.72
CA ILE A 55 0.19 5.91 4.19
C ILE A 55 1.12 4.90 3.51
N ALA A 56 1.25 4.97 2.18
CA ALA A 56 2.11 4.07 1.41
C ALA A 56 3.60 4.20 1.82
N VAL A 57 4.09 5.42 2.00
CA VAL A 57 5.48 5.67 2.43
C VAL A 57 5.74 5.11 3.83
N LEU A 58 4.82 5.32 4.78
CA LEU A 58 4.94 4.80 6.16
C LEU A 58 4.88 3.28 6.20
N ALA A 59 3.96 2.68 5.45
CA ALA A 59 3.84 1.23 5.37
C ALA A 59 5.09 0.58 4.79
N ILE A 60 5.60 1.08 3.66
CA ILE A 60 6.82 0.59 3.03
C ILE A 60 8.01 0.74 4.00
N ALA A 61 8.11 1.85 4.74
CA ALA A 61 9.16 2.07 5.73
C ALA A 61 9.08 1.06 6.90
N VAL A 62 7.87 0.79 7.41
CA VAL A 62 7.64 -0.20 8.48
C VAL A 62 7.96 -1.61 7.99
N PHE A 63 7.49 -2.00 6.81
CA PHE A 63 7.77 -3.30 6.21
C PHE A 63 9.26 -3.50 5.90
N LYS A 64 9.94 -2.45 5.41
CA LYS A 64 11.39 -2.44 5.20
C LYS A 64 12.18 -2.61 6.50
N ARG A 65 11.66 -2.12 7.64
CA ARG A 65 12.26 -2.31 8.97
C ARG A 65 12.04 -3.71 9.54
N PHE A 66 10.93 -4.36 9.21
CA PHE A 66 10.56 -5.69 9.71
C PHE A 66 11.08 -6.88 8.86
N GLY A 67 11.63 -6.61 7.68
CA GLY A 67 12.39 -7.59 6.88
C GLY A 67 11.55 -8.27 5.78
N LYS A 68 12.02 -8.07 4.53
CA LYS A 68 11.56 -8.70 3.27
C LYS A 68 10.05 -8.61 3.00
N SER A 69 9.57 -7.43 2.60
CA SER A 69 8.27 -7.35 1.90
C SER A 69 8.40 -7.49 0.40
N THR A 70 7.42 -8.18 -0.18
CA THR A 70 7.34 -8.43 -1.61
C THR A 70 6.71 -7.22 -2.32
N ILE A 71 6.92 -7.11 -3.63
CA ILE A 71 6.36 -6.01 -4.42
C ILE A 71 4.82 -6.03 -4.38
N LEU A 72 4.22 -7.22 -4.24
CA LEU A 72 2.77 -7.40 -4.12
C LEU A 72 2.23 -6.92 -2.76
N GLU A 73 2.94 -7.19 -1.66
CA GLU A 73 2.54 -6.66 -0.35
C GLU A 73 2.57 -5.13 -0.31
N ASN A 74 3.57 -4.50 -0.92
CA ASN A 74 3.63 -3.05 -1.01
C ASN A 74 2.50 -2.46 -1.87
N ASN A 75 2.04 -3.20 -2.89
CA ASN A 75 0.94 -2.77 -3.75
C ASN A 75 -0.41 -2.78 -3.01
N ILE A 76 -0.65 -3.80 -2.17
CA ILE A 76 -1.85 -3.90 -1.33
C ILE A 76 -1.94 -2.73 -0.34
N VAL A 77 -0.82 -2.27 0.23
CA VAL A 77 -0.88 -1.17 1.22
C VAL A 77 -1.04 0.21 0.57
N GLN A 78 -0.76 0.36 -0.72
CA GLN A 78 -0.93 1.62 -1.44
C GLN A 78 -2.40 1.89 -1.85
N THR A 79 -3.19 0.83 -2.03
CA THR A 79 -4.60 0.92 -2.47
C THR A 79 -5.50 1.36 -1.33
#